data_AF-A0A9D1PVY8-F1
#
_entry.id   AF-A0A9D1PVY8-F1
#
_cell.length_a   1.000
_cell.length_b   1.000
_cell.length_c   1.000
_cell.angle_alpha   90.00
_cell.angle_beta   90.00
_cell.angle_gamma   90.00
#
_symmetry.space_group_name_H-M   'P 1'
#
loop_
_entity.id
_entity.type
_entity.pdbx_description
1 polymer ?
#
loop_
_entity_poly.entity_id
_entity_poly.type
_entity_poly.pdbx_seq_one_letter_code
_entity_poly.pdbx_strand_id
1 'polypeptide(L)'
;MQSAVRYGSPLFYPTLGILASMELILAFSAFGFIVIEPVSLTFMHLPVLAGALALGPRGGLLLGGIFGLTSMWKASVTATAYADIVFSPLLSGQPLASLVLSTGTRMLFGLCAGVFFLLALRCRHFRKAAVVAAAIGANCVHKILVYGCMLLFFPGTGITPDTIAARILAPGSFLDMALSALVMLSVLRLVASQELHRIGADLKFQALCRSASPLRSLFWRVLIIALFFVLALGSWSHFFGRTQMVLRMDDIALSAAGMDRFWQVGLQFLVTIIALFVVASILLFWGERYLVSMSYQARRDMMTGLYNRMTFVRLM
;
A
#
# COMPACT_ATOMS: atom_id res chain seq x y z
N MET A 1 14.68 5.50 19.82
CA MET A 1 13.55 4.71 19.28
C MET A 1 13.58 4.81 17.76
N GLN A 2 14.17 3.80 17.12
CA GLN A 2 14.09 3.54 15.68
C GLN A 2 12.67 3.08 15.31
N SER A 3 12.25 3.21 14.04
CA SER A 3 10.98 2.73 13.42
C SER A 3 10.07 1.88 14.32
N ALA A 4 8.81 2.28 14.47
CA ALA A 4 7.91 1.63 15.43
C ALA A 4 7.66 0.14 15.14
N VAL A 5 7.66 -0.26 13.87
CA VAL A 5 7.69 -1.66 13.45
C VAL A 5 9.08 -1.95 12.87
N ARG A 6 9.94 -2.62 13.65
CA ARG A 6 11.31 -2.94 13.22
C ARG A 6 11.33 -4.03 12.16
N TYR A 7 12.29 -3.97 11.25
CA TYR A 7 12.59 -5.08 10.34
C TYR A 7 12.86 -6.36 11.15
N GLY A 8 12.28 -7.48 10.72
CA GLY A 8 12.31 -8.76 11.45
C GLY A 8 11.30 -8.87 12.61
N SER A 9 10.53 -7.83 12.91
CA SER A 9 9.38 -7.97 13.82
C SER A 9 8.25 -8.75 13.15
N PRO A 10 7.42 -9.49 13.92
CA PRO A 10 6.30 -10.24 13.37
C PRO A 10 5.22 -9.35 12.72
N LEU A 11 5.25 -8.04 13.01
CA LEU A 11 4.34 -7.05 12.42
C LEU A 11 4.82 -6.50 11.08
N PHE A 12 6.10 -6.65 10.73
CA PHE A 12 6.68 -6.01 9.54
C PHE A 12 6.00 -6.46 8.25
N TYR A 13 5.99 -7.78 7.98
CA TYR A 13 5.42 -8.31 6.73
C TYR A 13 3.90 -8.14 6.63
N PRO A 14 3.10 -8.36 7.69
CA PRO A 14 1.66 -8.08 7.64
C PRO A 14 1.35 -6.60 7.36
N THR A 15 2.04 -5.67 8.03
CA THR A 15 1.82 -4.23 7.78
C THR A 15 2.24 -3.84 6.37
N LEU A 16 3.37 -4.36 5.87
CA LEU A 16 3.78 -4.15 4.48
C LEU A 16 2.74 -4.70 3.51
N GLY A 17 2.22 -5.91 3.75
CA GLY A 17 1.21 -6.56 2.90
C GLY A 17 -0.12 -5.81 2.87
N ILE A 18 -0.59 -5.30 4.01
CA ILE A 18 -1.79 -4.46 4.06
C ILE A 18 -1.57 -3.17 3.27
N LEU A 19 -0.46 -2.46 3.50
CA LEU A 19 -0.18 -1.19 2.80
C LEU A 19 0.03 -1.39 1.30
N ALA A 20 0.72 -2.47 0.90
CA ALA A 20 0.88 -2.84 -0.51
C ALA A 20 -0.46 -3.16 -1.18
N SER A 21 -1.34 -3.85 -0.47
CA SER A 21 -2.68 -4.14 -0.98
C SER A 21 -3.54 -2.89 -1.08
N MET A 22 -3.45 -1.98 -0.10
CA MET A 22 -4.11 -0.67 -0.17
C MET A 22 -3.59 0.15 -1.36
N GLU A 23 -2.29 0.13 -1.64
CA GLU A 23 -1.70 0.77 -2.82
C GLU A 23 -2.32 0.24 -4.12
N LEU A 24 -2.47 -1.08 -4.25
CA LEU A 24 -3.12 -1.72 -5.41
C LEU A 24 -4.60 -1.34 -5.53
N ILE A 25 -5.33 -1.35 -4.40
CA ILE A 25 -6.74 -0.98 -4.37
C ILE A 25 -6.93 0.48 -4.78
N LEU A 26 -6.11 1.40 -4.27
CA LEU A 26 -6.16 2.81 -4.64
C LEU A 26 -5.77 3.02 -6.11
N ALA A 27 -4.78 2.28 -6.61
CA ALA A 27 -4.36 2.39 -8.01
C ALA A 27 -5.48 2.06 -9.01
N PHE A 28 -6.27 1.04 -8.71
CA PHE A 28 -7.26 0.45 -9.62
C PHE A 28 -8.71 0.64 -9.13
N SER A 29 -8.95 1.68 -8.33
CA SER A 29 -10.31 2.10 -7.94
C SER A 29 -10.48 3.61 -8.06
N ALA A 30 -11.72 4.06 -7.94
CA ALA A 30 -12.06 5.49 -7.94
C ALA A 30 -11.47 6.25 -6.74
N PHE A 31 -11.00 5.55 -5.71
CA PHE A 31 -10.48 6.18 -4.49
C PHE A 31 -9.05 6.71 -4.63
N GLY A 32 -8.29 6.30 -5.67
CA GLY A 32 -6.92 6.79 -5.86
C GLY A 32 -6.84 8.28 -6.20
N PHE A 33 -7.81 8.78 -6.98
CA PHE A 33 -7.88 10.17 -7.42
C PHE A 33 -9.31 10.68 -7.31
N ILE A 34 -9.52 11.71 -6.50
CA ILE A 34 -10.78 12.44 -6.43
C ILE A 34 -10.54 13.79 -7.11
N VAL A 35 -11.09 13.96 -8.31
CA VAL A 35 -11.02 15.21 -9.07
C VAL A 35 -12.33 15.96 -8.84
N ILE A 36 -12.25 17.10 -8.14
CA ILE A 36 -13.36 18.03 -7.97
C ILE A 36 -12.87 19.34 -8.56
N GLU A 37 -13.25 19.65 -9.80
CA GLU A 37 -12.79 20.88 -10.46
C GLU A 37 -13.02 22.10 -9.55
N PRO A 38 -11.99 22.94 -9.29
CA PRO A 38 -10.70 23.05 -9.98
C PRO A 38 -9.52 22.30 -9.32
N VAL A 39 -9.77 21.42 -8.35
CA VAL A 39 -8.73 20.75 -7.53
C VAL A 39 -8.75 19.22 -7.69
N SER A 40 -7.58 18.63 -7.92
CA SER A 40 -7.37 17.19 -7.84
C SER A 40 -6.74 16.79 -6.50
N LEU A 41 -7.39 15.90 -5.76
CA LEU A 41 -6.86 15.28 -4.55
C LEU A 41 -6.42 13.85 -4.86
N THR A 42 -5.21 13.48 -4.46
CA THR A 42 -4.66 12.13 -4.67
C THR A 42 -4.42 11.44 -3.33
N PHE A 43 -4.78 10.15 -3.26
CA PHE A 43 -4.50 9.29 -2.11
C PHE A 43 -3.35 8.32 -2.39
N MET A 44 -2.85 8.29 -3.62
CA MET A 44 -1.91 7.28 -4.12
C MET A 44 -0.60 7.19 -3.34
N HIS A 45 -0.02 8.31 -2.92
CA HIS A 45 1.25 8.32 -2.19
C HIS A 45 1.10 8.09 -0.69
N LEU A 46 -0.13 8.07 -0.15
CA LEU A 46 -0.39 7.96 1.28
C LEU A 46 0.04 6.60 1.88
N PRO A 47 -0.20 5.44 1.25
CA PRO A 47 0.30 4.17 1.78
C PRO A 47 1.83 4.12 1.82
N VAL A 48 2.50 4.71 0.82
CA VAL A 48 3.97 4.85 0.81
C VAL A 48 4.45 5.68 2.01
N LEU A 49 3.83 6.84 2.28
CA LEU A 49 4.15 7.66 3.45
C LEU A 49 3.85 6.92 4.77
N ALA A 50 2.71 6.23 4.86
CA ALA A 50 2.32 5.46 6.05
C ALA A 50 3.34 4.35 6.33
N GLY A 51 3.78 3.63 5.30
CA GLY A 51 4.80 2.60 5.43
C GLY A 51 6.18 3.17 5.71
N ALA A 52 6.54 4.31 5.14
CA ALA A 52 7.77 5.02 5.49
C ALA A 52 7.80 5.41 6.98
N LEU A 53 6.67 5.88 7.53
CA LEU A 53 6.54 6.24 8.94
C LEU A 53 6.52 5.00 9.86
N ALA A 54 5.79 3.96 9.50
CA ALA A 54 5.60 2.77 10.34
C ALA A 54 6.77 1.79 10.28
N LEU A 55 7.27 1.51 9.07
CA LEU A 55 8.27 0.47 8.73
C LEU A 55 9.66 1.05 8.44
N GLY A 56 9.78 2.38 8.34
CA GLY A 56 11.04 3.08 8.07
C GLY A 56 11.43 3.09 6.58
N PRO A 57 12.68 3.48 6.27
CA PRO A 57 13.16 3.67 4.89
C PRO A 57 12.99 2.46 3.98
N ARG A 58 13.17 1.24 4.50
CA ARG A 58 13.00 0.00 3.73
C ARG A 58 11.54 -0.22 3.32
N GLY A 59 10.60 -0.01 4.23
CA GLY A 59 9.17 -0.16 3.93
C GLY A 59 8.71 0.91 2.94
N GLY A 60 9.18 2.16 3.10
CA GLY A 60 8.93 3.24 2.14
C GLY A 60 9.45 2.91 0.74
N LEU A 61 10.69 2.41 0.62
CA LEU A 61 11.27 2.03 -0.66
C LEU A 61 10.49 0.91 -1.36
N LEU A 62 10.09 -0.14 -0.63
CA LEU A 62 9.33 -1.26 -1.20
C LEU A 62 7.94 -0.82 -1.68
N LEU A 63 7.21 -0.04 -0.86
CA LEU A 63 5.90 0.48 -1.24
C LEU A 63 6.00 1.50 -2.38
N GLY A 64 7.04 2.34 -2.39
CA GLY A 64 7.35 3.23 -3.51
C GLY A 64 7.60 2.46 -4.81
N GLY A 65 8.25 1.29 -4.74
CA GLY A 65 8.38 0.39 -5.89
C GLY A 65 7.03 -0.09 -6.42
N ILE A 66 6.14 -0.52 -5.53
CA ILE A 66 4.78 -0.96 -5.90
C ILE A 66 4.00 0.21 -6.53
N PHE A 67 4.04 1.40 -5.93
CA PHE A 67 3.43 2.60 -6.48
C PHE A 67 3.97 2.95 -7.88
N GLY A 68 5.28 2.81 -8.07
CA GLY A 68 5.93 3.00 -9.36
C GLY A 68 5.44 2.02 -10.42
N LEU A 69 5.42 0.74 -10.10
CA LEU A 69 4.97 -0.33 -11.01
C LEU A 69 3.49 -0.19 -11.37
N THR A 70 2.62 0.17 -10.42
CA THR A 70 1.20 0.42 -10.71
C THR A 70 1.02 1.66 -11.60
N SER A 71 1.80 2.72 -11.35
CA SER A 71 1.80 3.92 -12.21
C SER A 71 2.23 3.59 -13.64
N MET A 72 3.26 2.75 -13.79
CA MET A 72 3.77 2.28 -15.09
C MET A 72 2.71 1.47 -15.85
N TRP A 73 2.05 0.57 -15.14
CA TRP A 73 0.99 -0.25 -15.70
C TRP A 73 -0.16 0.62 -16.21
N LYS A 74 -0.65 1.53 -15.38
CA LYS A 74 -1.72 2.45 -15.77
C LYS A 74 -1.34 3.30 -16.97
N ALA A 75 -0.13 3.85 -16.99
CA ALA A 75 0.37 4.62 -18.13
C ALA A 75 0.41 3.78 -19.42
N SER A 76 0.71 2.49 -19.33
CA SER A 76 0.77 1.62 -20.52
C SER A 76 -0.61 1.23 -21.06
N VAL A 77 -1.65 1.33 -20.22
CA VAL A 77 -3.01 0.84 -20.52
C VAL A 77 -3.98 1.98 -20.82
N THR A 78 -3.93 3.06 -20.04
CA THR A 78 -4.95 4.12 -20.03
C THR A 78 -4.42 5.49 -20.44
N ALA A 79 -3.14 5.63 -20.80
CA ALA A 79 -2.60 6.96 -21.12
C ALA A 79 -3.22 7.50 -22.41
N THR A 80 -3.87 8.66 -22.31
CA THR A 80 -4.41 9.41 -23.44
C THR A 80 -3.66 10.72 -23.68
N ALA A 81 -3.05 11.29 -22.63
CA ALA A 81 -2.23 12.49 -22.71
C ALA A 81 -0.73 12.15 -22.81
N TYR A 82 0.04 12.98 -23.51
CA TYR A 82 1.49 12.82 -23.65
C TYR A 82 2.23 12.79 -22.30
N ALA A 83 1.77 13.58 -21.32
CA ALA A 83 2.33 13.59 -19.97
C ALA A 83 2.11 12.27 -19.19
N ASP A 84 1.11 11.48 -19.58
CA ASP A 84 0.87 10.15 -19.00
C ASP A 84 1.66 9.07 -19.75
N ILE A 85 1.83 9.24 -21.07
CA ILE A 85 2.58 8.33 -21.94
C ILE A 85 4.04 8.17 -21.49
N VAL A 86 4.68 9.24 -21.01
CA VAL A 86 6.10 9.20 -20.59
C VAL A 86 6.36 8.29 -19.39
N PHE A 87 5.33 7.91 -18.62
CA PHE A 87 5.45 6.91 -17.56
C PHE A 87 5.44 5.46 -18.07
N SER A 88 5.09 5.23 -19.34
CA SER A 88 5.08 3.89 -19.96
C SER A 88 6.36 3.62 -20.74
N PRO A 89 7.14 2.58 -20.37
CA PRO A 89 8.32 2.18 -21.13
C PRO A 89 8.02 1.72 -22.55
N LEU A 90 6.78 1.28 -22.80
CA LEU A 90 6.34 0.77 -24.10
C LEU A 90 5.94 1.89 -25.05
N LEU A 91 5.37 2.98 -24.52
CA LEU A 91 4.78 4.05 -25.32
C LEU A 91 5.66 5.30 -25.41
N SER A 92 6.57 5.53 -24.46
CA SER A 92 7.36 6.76 -24.37
C SER A 92 8.47 6.90 -25.41
N GLY A 93 8.85 5.81 -26.08
CA GLY A 93 10.04 5.75 -26.93
C GLY A 93 11.38 5.72 -26.17
N GLN A 94 11.37 5.84 -24.85
CA GLN A 94 12.57 5.80 -23.99
C GLN A 94 12.34 4.90 -22.77
N PRO A 95 12.48 3.58 -22.91
CA PRO A 95 12.04 2.63 -21.89
C PRO A 95 12.77 2.79 -20.55
N LEU A 96 14.09 3.00 -20.58
CA LEU A 96 14.89 3.18 -19.37
C LEU A 96 14.52 4.47 -18.63
N ALA A 97 14.33 5.57 -19.36
CA ALA A 97 13.94 6.85 -18.79
C ALA A 97 12.54 6.76 -18.15
N SER A 98 11.60 6.05 -18.78
CA SER A 98 10.27 5.80 -18.21
C SER A 98 10.32 4.91 -16.98
N LEU A 99 11.18 3.89 -16.94
CA LEU A 99 11.37 3.05 -15.75
C LEU A 99 11.94 3.85 -14.59
N VAL A 100 12.92 4.72 -14.84
CA VAL A 100 13.46 5.64 -13.83
C VAL A 100 12.39 6.63 -13.39
N LEU A 101 11.69 7.25 -14.34
CA LEU A 101 10.64 8.22 -14.06
C LEU A 101 9.51 7.60 -13.26
N SER A 102 8.98 6.45 -13.64
CA SER A 102 7.94 5.74 -12.90
C SER A 102 8.55 5.15 -11.63
N THR A 103 9.33 4.09 -11.72
CA THR A 103 9.62 3.24 -10.56
C THR A 103 10.77 3.82 -9.74
N GLY A 104 11.81 4.33 -10.40
CA GLY A 104 12.96 4.94 -9.73
C GLY A 104 12.57 6.11 -8.83
N THR A 105 11.81 7.08 -9.34
CA THR A 105 11.42 8.26 -8.55
C THR A 105 10.52 7.90 -7.37
N ARG A 106 9.59 6.93 -7.50
CA ARG A 106 8.71 6.53 -6.39
C ARG A 106 9.46 5.72 -5.32
N MET A 107 10.39 4.86 -5.72
CA MET A 107 11.29 4.18 -4.77
C MET A 107 12.14 5.19 -3.98
N LEU A 108 12.73 6.16 -4.68
CA LEU A 108 13.55 7.21 -4.06
C LEU A 108 12.72 8.10 -3.14
N PHE A 109 11.51 8.50 -3.57
CA PHE A 109 10.55 9.22 -2.73
C PHE A 109 10.25 8.44 -1.44
N GLY A 110 9.91 7.16 -1.53
CA GLY A 110 9.62 6.32 -0.37
C GLY A 110 10.81 6.18 0.58
N LEU A 111 12.03 6.07 0.03
CA LEU A 111 13.27 6.06 0.80
C LEU A 111 13.48 7.39 1.54
N CYS A 112 13.38 8.53 0.84
CA CYS A 112 13.54 9.87 1.39
C CYS A 112 12.50 10.14 2.48
N ALA A 113 11.23 9.79 2.25
CA ALA A 113 10.16 9.90 3.24
C ALA A 113 10.50 9.12 4.50
N GLY A 114 11.03 7.89 4.37
CA GLY A 114 11.42 7.08 5.51
C GLY A 114 12.59 7.68 6.30
N VAL A 115 13.54 8.35 5.62
CA VAL A 115 14.61 9.09 6.29
C VAL A 115 14.06 10.32 7.02
N PHE A 116 13.15 11.09 6.40
CA PHE A 116 12.51 12.24 7.03
C PHE A 116 11.74 11.84 8.29
N PHE A 117 10.94 10.78 8.21
CA PHE A 117 10.23 10.28 9.39
C PHE A 117 11.20 9.72 10.44
N LEU A 118 12.27 9.03 10.05
CA LEU A 118 13.29 8.57 11.00
C LEU A 118 13.90 9.72 11.79
N LEU A 119 14.19 10.85 11.13
CA LEU A 119 14.69 12.07 11.77
C LEU A 119 13.62 12.72 12.65
N ALA A 120 12.40 12.87 12.15
CA ALA A 120 11.27 13.45 12.90
C ALA A 120 10.96 12.69 14.19
N LEU A 121 11.06 11.35 14.15
CA LEU A 121 10.84 10.49 15.31
C LEU A 121 11.93 10.62 16.39
N ARG A 122 13.08 11.25 16.11
CA ARG A 122 14.11 11.59 17.10
C ARG A 122 13.74 12.82 17.93
N CYS A 123 12.91 13.72 17.40
CA CYS A 123 12.47 14.94 18.07
C CYS A 123 11.45 14.63 19.16
N ARG A 124 11.90 14.38 20.41
CA ARG A 124 11.01 13.96 21.51
C ARG A 124 9.93 14.99 21.87
N HIS A 125 10.30 16.27 22.04
CA HIS A 125 9.38 17.30 22.52
C HIS A 125 8.36 17.74 21.47
N PHE A 126 8.77 17.82 20.20
CA PHE A 126 7.94 18.31 19.10
C PHE A 126 7.59 17.23 18.08
N ARG A 127 7.47 15.96 18.53
CA ARG A 127 7.34 14.80 17.64
C ARG A 127 6.20 14.93 16.63
N LYS A 128 5.02 15.39 17.06
CA LYS A 128 3.86 15.58 16.16
C LYS A 128 4.16 16.62 15.08
N ALA A 129 4.70 17.77 15.47
CA ALA A 129 5.08 18.84 14.55
C ALA A 129 6.20 18.39 13.58
N ALA A 130 7.19 17.63 14.09
CA ALA A 130 8.24 17.07 13.27
C ALA A 130 7.71 16.06 12.23
N VAL A 131 6.72 15.23 12.59
CA VAL A 131 6.07 14.31 11.64
C VAL A 131 5.26 15.07 10.58
N VAL A 132 4.58 16.16 10.96
CA VAL A 132 3.89 17.05 9.99
C VAL A 132 4.90 17.67 9.02
N ALA A 133 5.99 18.24 9.53
CA ALA A 133 7.04 18.83 8.69
C ALA A 133 7.68 17.78 7.76
N ALA A 134 7.93 16.57 8.26
CA ALA A 134 8.43 15.46 7.44
C ALA A 134 7.45 15.04 6.34
N ALA A 135 6.14 14.98 6.63
CA ALA A 135 5.11 14.65 5.65
C ALA A 135 5.02 15.71 4.55
N ILE A 136 5.08 17.00 4.91
CA ILE A 136 5.10 18.11 3.95
C ILE A 136 6.37 18.05 3.09
N GLY A 137 7.54 17.89 3.72
CA GLY A 137 8.81 17.77 3.01
C GLY A 137 8.84 16.58 2.05
N ALA A 138 8.32 15.43 2.46
CA ALA A 138 8.24 14.24 1.62
C ALA A 138 7.34 14.46 0.38
N ASN A 139 6.22 15.16 0.53
CA ASN A 139 5.35 15.54 -0.59
C ASN A 139 6.05 16.47 -1.58
N CYS A 140 6.80 17.47 -1.09
CA CYS A 140 7.60 18.34 -1.95
C CYS A 140 8.66 17.53 -2.71
N VAL A 141 9.39 16.64 -2.01
CA VAL A 141 10.38 15.76 -2.64
C VAL A 141 9.74 14.88 -3.71
N HIS A 142 8.55 14.32 -3.48
CA HIS A 142 7.84 13.54 -4.48
C HIS A 142 7.62 14.33 -5.78
N LYS A 143 7.04 15.54 -5.66
CA LYS A 143 6.75 16.42 -6.80
C LYS A 143 8.03 16.84 -7.52
N ILE A 144 9.06 17.23 -6.78
CA ILE A 144 10.36 17.61 -7.34
C ILE A 144 11.00 16.44 -8.09
N LEU A 145 10.96 15.22 -7.54
CA LEU A 145 11.53 14.05 -8.19
C LEU A 145 10.80 13.71 -9.48
N VAL A 146 9.46 13.70 -9.47
CA VAL A 146 8.66 13.35 -10.66
C VAL A 146 8.83 14.42 -11.74
N TYR A 147 8.57 15.68 -11.43
CA TYR A 147 8.64 16.75 -12.43
C TYR A 147 10.08 17.08 -12.84
N GLY A 148 11.05 16.94 -11.94
CA GLY A 148 12.47 17.09 -12.27
C GLY A 148 12.94 15.97 -13.21
N CYS A 149 12.51 14.73 -12.98
CA CYS A 149 12.81 13.63 -13.90
C CYS A 149 12.13 13.83 -15.27
N MET A 150 10.90 14.37 -15.30
CA MET A 150 10.25 14.75 -16.57
C MET A 150 11.01 15.87 -17.29
N LEU A 151 11.45 16.92 -16.59
CA LEU A 151 12.24 18.02 -17.15
C LEU A 151 13.54 17.50 -17.77
N LEU A 152 14.23 16.57 -17.11
CA LEU A 152 15.54 16.06 -17.55
C LEU A 152 15.45 15.07 -18.71
N PHE A 153 14.51 14.12 -18.66
CA PHE A 153 14.45 13.04 -19.65
C PHE A 153 13.37 13.24 -20.73
N PHE A 154 12.35 14.04 -20.46
CA PHE A 154 11.19 14.21 -21.35
C PHE A 154 10.84 15.70 -21.55
N PRO A 155 11.74 16.50 -22.17
CA PRO A 155 11.53 17.94 -22.38
C PRO A 155 10.28 18.25 -23.21
N GLY A 156 9.81 17.31 -24.05
CA GLY A 156 8.57 17.43 -24.83
C GLY A 156 7.29 17.50 -23.98
N THR A 157 7.36 17.28 -22.67
CA THR A 157 6.21 17.42 -21.75
C THR A 157 5.81 18.87 -21.48
N GLY A 158 6.64 19.85 -21.86
CA GLY A 158 6.40 21.27 -21.60
C GLY A 158 6.61 21.68 -20.14
N ILE A 159 7.20 20.81 -19.33
CA ILE A 159 7.55 21.12 -17.94
C ILE A 159 8.79 22.01 -17.94
N THR A 160 8.65 23.22 -17.39
CA THR A 160 9.74 24.16 -17.11
C THR A 160 9.89 24.37 -15.60
N PRO A 161 11.03 24.90 -15.10
CA PRO A 161 11.20 25.20 -13.67
C PRO A 161 10.06 26.05 -13.08
N ASP A 162 9.54 27.01 -13.86
CA ASP A 162 8.43 27.86 -13.45
C ASP A 162 7.14 27.07 -13.27
N THR A 163 6.84 26.13 -14.18
CA THR A 163 5.67 25.25 -14.05
C THR A 163 5.78 24.33 -12.84
N ILE A 164 6.99 23.89 -12.48
CA ILE A 164 7.22 23.07 -11.28
C ILE A 164 6.92 23.89 -10.03
N ALA A 165 7.46 25.11 -9.95
CA ALA A 165 7.19 26.02 -8.84
C ALA A 165 5.69 26.33 -8.72
N ALA A 166 5.02 26.63 -9.85
CA ALA A 166 3.58 26.87 -9.89
C ALA A 166 2.76 25.66 -9.42
N ARG A 167 3.14 24.43 -9.83
CA ARG A 167 2.46 23.19 -9.39
C ARG A 167 2.67 22.90 -7.90
N ILE A 168 3.85 23.19 -7.36
CA ILE A 168 4.12 23.03 -5.92
C ILE A 168 3.32 24.04 -5.10
N LEU A 169 3.18 25.27 -5.58
CA LEU A 169 2.44 26.37 -4.93
C LEU A 169 0.95 26.41 -5.27
N ALA A 170 0.44 25.46 -6.05
CA ALA A 170 -0.97 25.39 -6.41
C ALA A 170 -1.86 25.12 -5.17
N PRO A 171 -3.10 25.65 -5.11
CA PRO A 171 -4.03 25.38 -4.00
C PRO A 171 -4.25 23.89 -3.71
N GLY A 172 -4.35 23.06 -4.76
CA GLY A 172 -4.47 21.61 -4.62
C GLY A 172 -3.27 20.95 -3.94
N SER A 173 -2.06 21.52 -4.11
CA SER A 173 -0.87 21.03 -3.43
C SER A 173 -0.91 21.27 -1.92
N PHE A 174 -1.48 22.39 -1.46
CA PHE A 174 -1.65 22.64 -0.03
C PHE A 174 -2.68 21.69 0.60
N LEU A 175 -3.78 21.40 -0.10
CA LEU A 175 -4.79 20.45 0.37
C LEU A 175 -4.22 19.02 0.49
N ASP A 176 -3.46 18.60 -0.52
CA ASP A 176 -2.74 17.33 -0.53
C ASP A 176 -1.72 17.21 0.63
N MET A 177 -0.96 18.28 0.89
CA MET A 177 -0.05 18.35 2.04
C MET A 177 -0.80 18.30 3.39
N ALA A 178 -1.92 19.03 3.52
CA ALA A 178 -2.74 19.03 4.72
C ALA A 178 -3.35 17.65 4.99
N LEU A 179 -3.89 17.00 3.96
CA LEU A 179 -4.39 15.63 4.04
C LEU A 179 -3.27 14.67 4.45
N SER A 180 -2.11 14.74 3.80
CA SER A 180 -0.96 13.90 4.14
C SER A 180 -0.54 14.09 5.60
N ALA A 181 -0.49 15.33 6.09
CA ALA A 181 -0.18 15.63 7.49
C ALA A 181 -1.22 15.02 8.45
N LEU A 182 -2.51 15.18 8.16
CA LEU A 182 -3.61 14.60 8.94
C LEU A 182 -3.50 13.07 9.02
N VAL A 183 -3.34 12.42 7.87
CA VAL A 183 -3.23 10.96 7.77
C VAL A 183 -1.98 10.46 8.51
N MET A 184 -0.83 11.13 8.35
CA MET A 184 0.40 10.75 9.06
C MET A 184 0.31 10.96 10.58
N LEU A 185 -0.44 11.95 11.06
CA LEU A 185 -0.73 12.09 12.48
C LEU A 185 -1.60 10.94 13.00
N SER A 186 -2.60 10.51 12.22
CA SER A 186 -3.44 9.35 12.55
C SER A 186 -2.61 8.05 12.56
N VAL A 187 -1.74 7.85 11.57
CA VAL A 187 -0.80 6.72 11.54
C VAL A 187 0.14 6.78 12.74
N LEU A 188 0.69 7.94 13.08
CA LEU A 188 1.54 8.11 14.26
C LEU A 188 0.82 7.71 15.55
N ARG A 189 -0.44 8.11 15.72
CA ARG A 189 -1.27 7.73 16.88
C ARG A 189 -1.52 6.23 16.92
N LEU A 190 -1.90 5.63 15.79
CA LEU A 190 -2.13 4.19 15.68
C LEU A 190 -0.86 3.40 16.03
N VAL A 191 0.26 3.84 15.48
CA VAL A 191 1.57 3.20 15.65
C VAL A 191 2.12 3.36 17.08
N ALA A 192 1.78 4.46 17.76
CA ALA A 192 2.13 4.70 19.16
C ALA A 192 1.13 4.10 20.15
N SER A 193 0.05 3.48 19.69
CA SER A 193 -0.99 2.92 20.56
C SER A 193 -0.47 1.74 21.39
N GLN A 194 -0.95 1.64 22.63
CA GLN A 194 -0.60 0.52 23.50
C GLN A 194 -1.09 -0.82 22.93
N GLU A 195 -2.23 -0.82 22.24
CA GLU A 195 -2.79 -2.01 21.60
C GLU A 195 -1.86 -2.59 20.54
N LEU A 196 -1.29 -1.76 19.67
CA LEU A 196 -0.35 -2.25 18.66
C LEU A 196 0.94 -2.82 19.30
N HIS A 197 1.41 -2.19 20.39
CA HIS A 197 2.53 -2.71 21.16
C HIS A 197 2.21 -4.06 21.84
N ARG A 198 1.00 -4.22 22.40
CA ARG A 198 0.52 -5.47 22.99
C ARG A 198 0.45 -6.58 21.95
N ILE A 199 -0.20 -6.32 20.80
CA ILE A 199 -0.28 -7.27 19.68
C ILE A 199 1.12 -7.70 19.22
N GLY A 200 2.04 -6.75 19.10
CA GLY A 200 3.43 -7.03 18.72
C GLY A 200 4.18 -7.90 19.75
N ALA A 201 3.94 -7.68 21.04
CA ALA A 201 4.52 -8.48 22.12
C ALA A 201 3.93 -9.90 22.15
N ASP A 202 2.61 -10.03 22.03
CA ASP A 202 1.90 -11.31 21.98
C ASP A 202 2.36 -12.16 20.80
N LEU A 203 2.50 -11.57 19.61
CA LEU A 203 2.99 -12.27 18.43
C LEU A 203 4.45 -12.75 18.59
N LYS A 204 5.31 -11.95 19.23
CA LYS A 204 6.69 -12.37 19.53
C LYS A 204 6.72 -13.52 20.55
N PHE A 205 5.92 -13.40 21.61
CA PHE A 205 5.80 -14.45 22.63
C PHE A 205 5.30 -15.76 22.02
N GLN A 206 4.25 -15.70 21.19
CA GLN A 206 3.74 -16.86 20.47
C GLN A 206 4.76 -17.45 19.48
N ALA A 207 5.59 -16.61 18.84
CA ALA A 207 6.65 -17.10 17.96
C ALA A 207 7.75 -17.86 18.72
N LEU A 208 8.04 -17.49 19.97
CA LEU A 208 8.97 -18.19 20.85
C LEU A 208 8.36 -19.48 21.43
N CYS A 209 7.09 -19.44 21.83
CA CYS A 209 6.36 -20.58 22.38
C CYS A 209 5.83 -21.55 21.31
N ARG A 210 6.15 -21.32 20.03
CA ARG A 210 5.73 -22.21 18.95
C ARG A 210 6.48 -23.54 19.08
N SER A 211 5.81 -24.53 19.67
CA SER A 211 5.77 -25.85 19.05
C SER A 211 5.25 -25.66 17.62
N ALA A 212 5.94 -26.21 16.62
CA ALA A 212 5.58 -26.05 15.21
C ALA A 212 4.06 -26.17 15.06
N SER A 213 3.41 -25.14 14.49
CA SER A 213 1.98 -25.25 14.20
C SER A 213 1.79 -26.53 13.39
N PRO A 214 0.86 -27.42 13.75
CA PRO A 214 0.72 -28.69 13.05
C PRO A 214 0.59 -28.39 11.56
N LEU A 215 1.36 -29.10 10.72
CA LEU A 215 1.41 -28.92 9.27
C LEU A 215 0.00 -28.79 8.65
N ARG A 216 -0.95 -29.52 9.25
CA ARG A 216 -2.39 -29.48 8.97
C ARG A 216 -3.03 -28.09 9.08
N SER A 217 -2.68 -27.26 10.07
CA SER A 217 -3.25 -25.90 10.21
C SER A 217 -2.71 -24.95 9.14
N LEU A 218 -1.45 -25.07 8.75
CA LEU A 218 -0.88 -24.30 7.64
C LEU A 218 -1.51 -24.71 6.31
N PHE A 219 -1.67 -26.03 6.10
CA PHE A 219 -2.34 -26.58 4.92
C PHE A 219 -3.73 -25.98 4.70
N TRP A 220 -4.60 -25.98 5.73
CA TRP A 220 -5.94 -25.42 5.60
C TRP A 220 -5.94 -23.91 5.29
N ARG A 221 -5.01 -23.14 5.88
CA ARG A 221 -4.89 -21.70 5.56
C ARG A 221 -4.49 -21.47 4.11
N VAL A 222 -3.50 -22.21 3.63
CA VAL A 222 -3.04 -22.12 2.23
C VAL A 222 -4.15 -22.57 1.28
N LEU A 223 -4.86 -23.65 1.61
CA LEU A 223 -5.98 -24.16 0.82
C LEU A 223 -7.11 -23.14 0.71
N ILE A 224 -7.48 -22.47 1.81
CA ILE A 224 -8.52 -21.44 1.81
C ILE A 224 -8.09 -20.26 0.92
N ILE A 225 -6.84 -19.78 1.05
CA ILE A 225 -6.31 -18.70 0.22
C ILE A 225 -6.31 -19.11 -1.26
N ALA A 226 -5.87 -20.33 -1.58
CA ALA A 226 -5.88 -20.85 -2.94
C ALA A 226 -7.30 -20.96 -3.51
N LEU A 227 -8.27 -21.41 -2.70
CA LEU A 227 -9.67 -21.49 -3.09
C LEU A 227 -10.24 -20.11 -3.42
N PHE A 228 -9.99 -19.10 -2.56
CA PHE A 228 -10.42 -17.72 -2.85
C PHE A 228 -9.81 -17.18 -4.14
N PHE A 229 -8.53 -17.48 -4.40
CA PHE A 229 -7.86 -17.09 -5.63
C PHE A 229 -8.49 -17.75 -6.87
N VAL A 230 -8.78 -19.05 -6.81
CA VAL A 230 -9.47 -19.78 -7.89
C VAL A 230 -10.88 -19.23 -8.11
N LEU A 231 -11.63 -18.97 -7.05
CA LEU A 231 -12.97 -18.39 -7.14
C LEU A 231 -12.94 -16.97 -7.73
N ALA A 232 -11.95 -16.15 -7.37
CA ALA A 232 -11.77 -14.82 -7.94
C ALA A 232 -11.48 -14.90 -9.45
N LEU A 233 -10.55 -15.77 -9.85
CA LEU A 233 -10.22 -16.00 -11.26
C LEU A 233 -11.42 -16.53 -12.05
N GLY A 234 -12.13 -17.53 -11.53
CA GLY A 234 -13.30 -18.11 -12.18
C GLY A 234 -14.46 -17.12 -12.31
N SER A 235 -14.73 -16.33 -11.27
CA SER A 235 -15.75 -15.27 -11.29
C SER A 235 -15.39 -14.19 -12.30
N TRP A 236 -14.12 -13.78 -12.33
CA TRP A 236 -13.60 -12.82 -13.30
C TRP A 236 -13.74 -13.33 -14.74
N SER A 237 -13.25 -14.53 -15.03
CA SER A 237 -13.30 -15.10 -16.39
C SER A 237 -14.74 -15.30 -16.85
N HIS A 238 -15.63 -15.74 -15.96
CA HIS A 238 -17.04 -15.91 -16.27
C HIS A 238 -17.71 -14.56 -16.56
N PHE A 239 -17.53 -13.55 -15.69
CA PHE A 239 -18.12 -12.24 -15.88
C PHE A 239 -17.67 -11.58 -17.19
N PHE A 240 -16.35 -11.44 -17.41
CA PHE A 240 -15.83 -10.79 -18.61
C PHE A 240 -16.12 -11.58 -19.89
N GLY A 241 -16.06 -12.92 -19.84
CA GLY A 241 -16.46 -13.77 -20.95
C GLY A 241 -17.95 -13.64 -21.30
N ARG A 242 -18.84 -13.54 -20.29
CA ARG A 242 -20.26 -13.30 -20.50
C ARG A 242 -20.54 -11.91 -21.05
N THR A 243 -19.89 -10.88 -20.55
CA THR A 243 -20.02 -9.52 -21.10
C THR A 243 -19.57 -9.46 -22.55
N GLN A 244 -18.45 -10.10 -22.91
CA GLN A 244 -18.03 -10.21 -24.30
C GLN A 244 -19.07 -10.91 -25.18
N MET A 245 -19.72 -11.95 -24.66
CA MET A 245 -20.79 -12.66 -25.37
C MET A 245 -22.03 -11.79 -25.58
N VAL A 246 -22.46 -11.05 -24.55
CA VAL A 246 -23.59 -10.11 -24.65
C VAL A 246 -23.31 -9.04 -25.70
N LEU A 247 -22.11 -8.44 -25.68
CA LEU A 247 -21.71 -7.45 -26.68
C LEU A 247 -21.80 -8.02 -28.11
N ARG A 248 -21.40 -9.28 -28.30
CA ARG A 248 -21.53 -9.95 -29.61
C ARG A 248 -22.97 -10.28 -30.00
N MET A 249 -23.86 -10.52 -29.04
CA MET A 249 -25.28 -10.79 -29.29
C MET A 249 -26.03 -9.55 -29.75
N ASP A 250 -25.63 -8.37 -29.27
CA ASP A 250 -26.19 -7.08 -29.67
C ASP A 250 -25.47 -6.48 -30.90
N ASP A 251 -24.72 -7.29 -31.66
CA ASP A 251 -23.90 -6.88 -32.82
C ASP A 251 -22.86 -5.79 -32.52
N ILE A 252 -22.48 -5.60 -31.25
CA ILE A 252 -21.41 -4.71 -30.82
C ILE A 252 -20.07 -5.44 -30.89
N ALA A 253 -19.47 -5.45 -32.08
CA ALA A 253 -18.12 -5.98 -32.29
C ALA A 253 -17.05 -4.96 -31.87
N LEU A 254 -16.36 -5.22 -30.77
CA LEU A 254 -15.17 -4.46 -30.39
C LEU A 254 -14.03 -4.70 -31.38
N SER A 255 -13.32 -3.64 -31.76
CA SER A 255 -12.05 -3.75 -32.49
C SER A 255 -11.01 -4.54 -31.68
N ALA A 256 -9.94 -5.03 -32.32
CA ALA A 256 -8.86 -5.73 -31.60
C ALA A 256 -8.30 -4.88 -30.44
N ALA A 257 -8.05 -3.59 -30.69
CA ALA A 257 -7.61 -2.64 -29.65
C ALA A 257 -8.68 -2.41 -28.57
N GLY A 258 -9.96 -2.41 -28.94
CA GLY A 258 -11.07 -2.34 -27.98
C GLY A 258 -11.15 -3.57 -27.08
N MET A 259 -10.89 -4.75 -27.65
CA MET A 259 -10.84 -6.02 -26.91
C MET A 259 -9.67 -6.04 -25.92
N ASP A 260 -8.49 -5.57 -26.33
CA ASP A 260 -7.33 -5.49 -25.44
C ASP A 260 -7.60 -4.58 -24.24
N ARG A 261 -8.17 -3.39 -24.48
CA ARG A 261 -8.57 -2.46 -23.40
C ARG A 261 -9.61 -3.07 -22.48
N PHE A 262 -10.59 -3.78 -23.03
CA PHE A 262 -11.62 -4.47 -22.26
C PHE A 262 -11.00 -5.50 -21.30
N TRP A 263 -10.08 -6.34 -21.78
CA TRP A 263 -9.35 -7.29 -20.94
C TRP A 263 -8.43 -6.63 -19.93
N GLN A 264 -7.79 -5.51 -20.28
CA GLN A 264 -6.93 -4.76 -19.37
C GLN A 264 -7.72 -4.16 -18.20
N VAL A 265 -8.92 -3.60 -18.44
CA VAL A 265 -9.84 -3.15 -17.38
C VAL A 265 -10.26 -4.35 -16.52
N GLY A 266 -10.52 -5.49 -17.14
CA GLY A 266 -10.76 -6.74 -16.41
C GLY A 266 -9.60 -7.11 -15.49
N LEU A 267 -8.36 -7.06 -15.97
CA LEU A 267 -7.21 -7.41 -15.15
C LEU A 267 -7.04 -6.46 -13.95
N GLN A 268 -7.30 -5.16 -14.14
CA GLN A 268 -7.31 -4.18 -13.04
C GLN A 268 -8.31 -4.60 -11.94
N PHE A 269 -9.52 -4.97 -12.34
CA PHE A 269 -10.55 -5.45 -11.40
C PHE A 269 -10.11 -6.72 -10.66
N LEU A 270 -9.52 -7.68 -11.36
CA LEU A 270 -9.00 -8.92 -10.77
C LEU A 270 -7.89 -8.63 -9.73
N VAL A 271 -6.94 -7.75 -10.06
CA VAL A 271 -5.86 -7.36 -9.14
C VAL A 271 -6.41 -6.70 -7.88
N THR A 272 -7.42 -5.82 -8.01
CA THR A 272 -8.11 -5.20 -6.87
C THR A 272 -8.80 -6.23 -5.98
N ILE A 273 -9.49 -7.22 -6.57
CA ILE A 273 -10.13 -8.31 -5.81
C ILE A 273 -9.09 -9.11 -5.04
N ILE A 274 -7.97 -9.48 -5.68
CA ILE A 274 -6.89 -10.23 -5.02
C ILE A 274 -6.32 -9.41 -3.86
N ALA A 275 -6.08 -8.10 -4.06
CA ALA A 275 -5.60 -7.22 -3.00
C ALA A 275 -6.57 -7.13 -1.81
N LEU A 276 -7.88 -7.07 -2.07
CA LEU A 276 -8.91 -7.13 -1.02
C LEU A 276 -8.87 -8.44 -0.24
N PHE A 277 -8.72 -9.58 -0.93
CA PHE A 277 -8.58 -10.88 -0.27
C PHE A 277 -7.31 -10.99 0.58
N VAL A 278 -6.20 -10.41 0.13
CA VAL A 278 -4.96 -10.35 0.93
C VAL A 278 -5.19 -9.56 2.21
N VAL A 279 -5.85 -8.40 2.13
CA VAL A 279 -6.20 -7.60 3.32
C VAL A 279 -7.09 -8.38 4.28
N ALA A 280 -8.17 -8.96 3.76
CA ALA A 280 -9.09 -9.78 4.55
C ALA A 280 -8.37 -10.96 5.21
N SER A 281 -7.48 -11.65 4.49
CA SER A 281 -6.71 -12.79 4.99
C SER A 281 -5.77 -12.39 6.13
N ILE A 282 -5.08 -11.25 6.01
CA ILE A 282 -4.20 -10.74 7.06
C ILE A 282 -5.02 -10.34 8.29
N LEU A 283 -6.15 -9.66 8.11
CA LEU A 283 -7.03 -9.24 9.21
C LEU A 283 -7.64 -10.44 9.94
N LEU A 284 -8.08 -11.47 9.21
CA LEU A 284 -8.57 -12.72 9.79
C LEU A 284 -7.46 -13.44 10.57
N PHE A 285 -6.26 -13.51 10.00
CA PHE A 285 -5.10 -14.09 10.69
C PHE A 285 -4.81 -13.35 12.01
N TRP A 286 -4.91 -12.02 12.03
CA TRP A 286 -4.77 -11.24 13.25
C TRP A 286 -5.94 -11.44 14.22
N GLY A 287 -7.18 -11.50 13.73
CA GLY A 287 -8.37 -11.75 14.54
C GLY A 287 -8.30 -13.10 15.25
N GLU A 288 -7.92 -14.17 14.55
CA GLU A 288 -7.71 -15.49 15.17
C GLU A 288 -6.62 -15.45 16.24
N ARG A 289 -5.49 -14.79 15.95
CA ARG A 289 -4.37 -14.65 16.91
C ARG A 289 -4.78 -13.91 18.16
N TYR A 290 -5.59 -12.87 18.01
CA TYR A 290 -6.15 -12.08 19.10
C TYR A 290 -7.10 -12.93 19.96
N LEU A 291 -8.04 -13.66 19.35
CA LEU A 291 -8.96 -14.56 20.06
C LEU A 291 -8.21 -15.65 20.83
N VAL A 292 -7.18 -16.23 20.22
CA VAL A 292 -6.32 -17.22 20.90
C VAL A 292 -5.62 -16.58 22.11
N SER A 293 -5.05 -15.38 21.97
CA SER A 293 -4.41 -14.65 23.08
C SER A 293 -5.39 -14.40 24.22
N MET A 294 -6.60 -13.90 23.92
CA MET A 294 -7.65 -13.72 24.92
C MET A 294 -8.02 -15.04 25.62
N SER A 295 -8.10 -16.15 24.88
CA SER A 295 -8.41 -17.47 25.47
C SER A 295 -7.30 -17.98 26.40
N TYR A 296 -6.04 -17.58 26.16
CA TYR A 296 -4.93 -17.86 27.06
C TYR A 296 -4.98 -16.97 28.30
N GLN A 297 -5.26 -15.67 28.13
CA GLN A 297 -5.41 -14.74 29.24
C GLN A 297 -6.58 -15.13 30.16
N ALA A 298 -7.72 -15.54 29.59
CA ALA A 298 -8.89 -16.01 30.34
C ALA A 298 -8.63 -17.29 31.16
N ARG A 299 -7.58 -18.07 30.82
CA ARG A 299 -7.16 -19.26 31.57
C ARG A 299 -6.12 -18.97 32.66
N ARG A 300 -5.59 -17.75 32.70
CA ARG A 300 -4.68 -17.30 33.76
C ARG A 300 -5.52 -16.71 34.89
N ASP A 301 -5.13 -17.02 36.12
CA ASP A 301 -5.74 -16.45 37.31
C ASP A 301 -5.47 -14.93 37.33
N MET A 302 -6.53 -14.13 37.46
CA MET A 302 -6.48 -12.67 37.31
C MET A 302 -5.63 -11.99 38.38
N MET A 303 -5.49 -12.59 39.56
CA MET A 303 -4.72 -12.00 40.66
C MET A 303 -3.23 -12.35 40.63
N THR A 304 -2.88 -13.55 40.16
CA THR A 304 -1.50 -14.07 40.23
C THR A 304 -0.81 -14.10 38.86
N GLY A 305 -1.57 -14.01 37.77
CA GLY A 305 -1.05 -14.20 36.42
C GLY A 305 -0.53 -15.61 36.15
N LEU A 306 -0.69 -16.56 37.08
CA LEU A 306 -0.33 -17.95 36.91
C LEU A 306 -1.47 -18.72 36.25
N TYR A 307 -1.16 -19.84 35.58
CA TYR A 307 -2.23 -20.72 35.10
C TYR A 307 -3.01 -21.26 36.30
N ASN A 308 -4.34 -21.25 36.20
CA ASN A 308 -5.17 -21.92 37.21
C ASN A 308 -4.72 -23.39 37.33
N ARG A 309 -4.64 -23.91 38.56
CA ARG A 309 -4.26 -25.29 38.88
C ARG A 309 -4.98 -26.33 38.02
N MET A 310 -6.27 -26.11 37.72
CA MET A 310 -7.08 -26.95 36.82
C MET A 310 -6.63 -26.92 35.35
N THR A 311 -6.06 -25.79 34.90
CA THR A 311 -5.57 -25.61 33.53
C THR A 311 -4.18 -26.21 33.37
N PHE A 312 -3.33 -26.10 34.39
CA PHE A 312 -1.99 -26.68 34.38
C PHE A 312 -2.05 -28.22 34.26
N VAL A 313 -2.97 -28.87 34.98
CA VAL A 313 -3.17 -30.33 34.93
C VAL A 313 -3.71 -30.84 33.58
N ARG A 314 -4.39 -30.01 32.79
CA ARG A 314 -4.87 -30.39 31.43
C ARG A 314 -3.84 -30.21 30.31
N LEU A 315 -2.72 -29.54 30.59
CA LEU A 315 -1.68 -29.23 29.60
C LEU A 315 -0.45 -30.14 29.72
N MET A 316 -0.29 -30.85 30.84
CA MET A 316 0.60 -32.01 30.99
C MET A 316 -0.10 -33.28 30.49
#